data_AF-A0A815IRJ8-F1
#
_entry.id   AF-A0A815IRJ8-F1
#
_cell.length_a   1.000
_cell.length_b   1.000
_cell.length_c   1.000
_cell.angle_alpha   90.00
_cell.angle_beta   90.00
_cell.angle_gamma   90.00
#
_symmetry.space_group_name_H-M   'P 1'
#
loop_
_entity.id
_entity.type
_entity.pdbx_description
1 polymer ?
#
loop_
_entity_poly.entity_id
_entity_poly.type
_entity_poly.pdbx_seq_one_letter_code
_entity_poly.pdbx_strand_id
1 'polypeptide(L)'
;MFAFFILFLLINSLKSCPLTDNYLSRCHCGILTNGDSYIKCEEKTLNQIPTFKRSFPYDELILSNNNITSLLRTSFDNIKTIKRINLENNSLTFIDNDLLRLLGNYLEELILTGDNHINSLEFLIRYPLNNLRILKLNQFDLSEINFEKIFSNMTKLEIIYLRSCQIKQIPNLSNIQILDLENNHISNAINLKNSYIHLNLAQNFISSISLENNSQLKTLNLTQNLLTSFNFSMLNENLTDLNLNYNRLLSIDLNNLPKNLLSLSINNNLLKQIKFSKQDSLSSLDLSYNQIKSIEKNLLFEKLNYLNLENNPLECNCHLEWLKNLILFQNKFNASTWTCLSRKSYTTFLSSNFQCLTKLSLPKINLFNISYVKIASDNGLFIQWSIIDDSNILNSIQISIAEPFYLSPKFHSNQTEIFLSNQIQLNKKYHICLILLHKYARDKYCREFFTDKLIIIPMSNEIILEKTTNRNSMEFNYDINIYMLLIGSCIGGLITFILIFLCCYLCFQIHKFNLKKKNETNLSYYSRNINSHYRPYHSHSTTTCPYHNENLSNSTDSSQIDTSLSTTNLKHIYQTIDNQDYTSFKRENQLFDLWNESIRQKR
;
A
#
# COMPACT_ATOMS: atom_id res chain seq x y z
N MET A 1 55.83 -5.35 31.20
CA MET A 1 55.97 -6.79 31.56
C MET A 1 54.80 -7.28 32.41
N PHE A 2 54.58 -6.78 33.63
CA PHE A 2 53.50 -7.24 34.54
C PHE A 2 52.10 -7.30 33.89
N ALA A 3 51.68 -6.26 33.18
CA ALA A 3 50.40 -6.24 32.46
C ALA A 3 50.29 -7.33 31.37
N PHE A 4 51.40 -7.67 30.69
CA PHE A 4 51.43 -8.77 29.72
C PHE A 4 51.34 -10.14 30.40
N PHE A 5 51.91 -10.30 31.59
CA PHE A 5 51.79 -11.53 32.38
C PHE A 5 50.36 -11.71 32.92
N ILE A 6 49.73 -10.64 33.42
CA ILE A 6 48.32 -10.62 33.80
C ILE A 6 47.42 -10.92 32.59
N LEU A 7 47.68 -10.31 31.43
CA LEU A 7 46.94 -10.59 30.20
C LEU A 7 47.10 -12.04 29.74
N PHE A 8 48.30 -12.62 29.82
CA PHE A 8 48.56 -14.03 29.50
C PHE A 8 47.87 -14.99 30.47
N LEU A 9 47.84 -14.67 31.77
CA LEU A 9 47.09 -15.42 32.79
C LEU A 9 45.56 -15.27 32.60
N LEU A 10 45.07 -14.10 32.19
CA LEU A 10 43.67 -13.90 31.83
C LEU A 10 43.31 -14.73 30.60
N ILE A 11 44.09 -14.65 29.52
CA ILE A 11 43.87 -15.44 28.29
C ILE A 11 43.88 -16.95 28.59
N ASN A 12 44.82 -17.44 29.42
CA ASN A 12 44.87 -18.87 29.76
C ASN A 12 43.84 -19.30 30.81
N SER A 13 43.32 -18.39 31.63
CA SER A 13 42.16 -18.66 32.49
C SER A 13 40.83 -18.62 31.73
N LEU A 14 40.69 -17.73 30.73
CA LEU A 14 39.57 -17.72 29.77
C LEU A 14 39.53 -19.00 28.91
N LYS A 15 40.68 -19.59 28.55
CA LYS A 15 40.77 -20.93 27.92
C LYS A 15 40.29 -22.07 28.82
N SER A 16 40.18 -21.87 30.13
CA SER A 16 39.69 -22.89 31.08
C SER A 16 38.28 -22.54 31.54
N CYS A 17 37.29 -23.13 30.86
CA CYS A 17 35.86 -23.04 31.19
C CYS A 17 35.65 -23.31 32.71
N PRO A 18 34.85 -22.51 33.44
CA PRO A 18 34.91 -22.44 34.91
C PRO A 18 34.15 -23.59 35.60
N LEU A 19 33.80 -24.65 34.85
CA LEU A 19 32.86 -25.70 35.24
C LEU A 19 33.55 -26.89 35.91
N THR A 20 32.78 -27.68 36.63
CA THR A 20 33.24 -29.01 37.09
C THR A 20 33.43 -29.95 35.91
N ASP A 21 34.35 -30.91 36.03
CA ASP A 21 34.84 -31.72 34.89
C ASP A 21 33.73 -32.53 34.21
N ASN A 22 32.70 -32.90 34.99
CA ASN A 22 31.47 -33.56 34.52
C ASN A 22 30.70 -32.79 33.43
N TYR A 23 30.91 -31.46 33.34
CA TYR A 23 30.27 -30.59 32.34
C TYR A 23 31.23 -30.13 31.24
N LEU A 24 32.55 -30.27 31.40
CA LEU A 24 33.54 -29.83 30.40
C LEU A 24 33.45 -30.62 29.07
N SER A 25 32.87 -31.83 29.09
CA SER A 25 32.58 -32.63 27.90
C SER A 25 31.29 -32.22 27.17
N ARG A 26 30.44 -31.40 27.79
CA ARG A 26 29.13 -30.97 27.25
C ARG A 26 29.09 -29.47 26.93
N CYS A 27 29.78 -28.66 27.71
CA CYS A 27 29.77 -27.21 27.63
C CYS A 27 31.03 -26.67 26.94
N HIS A 28 30.90 -25.52 26.30
CA HIS A 28 32.00 -24.77 25.71
C HIS A 28 32.04 -23.37 26.30
N CYS A 29 33.24 -22.85 26.53
CA CYS A 29 33.45 -21.45 26.92
C CYS A 29 34.34 -20.76 25.89
N GLY A 30 34.11 -19.46 25.69
CA GLY A 30 34.89 -18.68 24.74
C GLY A 30 34.65 -17.19 24.85
N ILE A 31 35.05 -16.48 23.80
CA ILE A 31 34.88 -15.04 23.63
C ILE A 31 34.29 -14.82 22.23
N LEU A 32 33.27 -13.97 22.14
CA LEU A 32 32.64 -13.56 20.89
C LEU A 32 33.48 -12.48 20.18
N THR A 33 33.18 -12.22 18.91
CA THR A 33 33.90 -11.23 18.08
C THR A 33 33.76 -9.79 18.57
N ASN A 34 32.75 -9.48 19.39
CA ASN A 34 32.59 -8.18 20.06
C ASN A 34 33.37 -8.07 21.39
N GLY A 35 34.01 -9.15 21.85
CA GLY A 35 34.73 -9.20 23.13
C GLY A 35 33.95 -9.76 24.32
N ASP A 36 32.64 -10.03 24.19
CA ASP A 36 31.85 -10.64 25.27
C ASP A 36 32.29 -12.09 25.51
N SER A 37 32.42 -12.47 26.78
CA SER A 37 32.79 -13.81 27.23
C SER A 37 31.55 -14.67 27.50
N TYR A 38 31.56 -15.92 27.01
CA TYR A 38 30.36 -16.79 27.06
C TYR A 38 30.63 -18.19 27.62
N ILE A 39 29.56 -18.80 28.15
CA ILE A 39 29.43 -20.22 28.49
C ILE A 39 28.21 -20.77 27.74
N LYS A 40 28.38 -21.82 26.92
CA LYS A 40 27.30 -22.45 26.14
C LYS A 40 27.21 -23.95 26.40
N CYS A 41 26.05 -24.42 26.82
CA CYS A 41 25.71 -25.84 27.01
C CYS A 41 24.35 -26.20 26.35
N GLU A 42 24.04 -25.60 25.21
CA GLU A 42 22.79 -25.82 24.47
C GLU A 42 22.66 -27.25 23.93
N GLU A 43 21.49 -27.87 24.01
CA GLU A 43 21.21 -29.24 23.55
C GLU A 43 22.13 -30.29 24.21
N LYS A 44 22.18 -30.30 25.55
CA LYS A 44 23.09 -31.17 26.35
C LYS A 44 22.39 -32.01 27.41
N THR A 45 21.05 -32.11 27.34
CA THR A 45 20.18 -32.88 28.26
C THR A 45 20.53 -32.66 29.73
N LEU A 46 20.80 -31.40 30.09
CA LEU A 46 21.08 -30.99 31.46
C LEU A 46 19.78 -30.89 32.26
N ASN A 47 19.70 -31.58 33.39
CA ASN A 47 18.54 -31.51 34.30
C ASN A 47 18.69 -30.42 35.38
N GLN A 48 19.85 -29.79 35.47
CA GLN A 48 20.20 -28.77 36.47
C GLN A 48 21.26 -27.79 35.91
N ILE A 49 21.36 -26.61 36.52
CA ILE A 49 22.42 -25.63 36.21
C ILE A 49 23.82 -26.26 36.42
N PRO A 50 24.78 -26.08 35.49
CA PRO A 50 26.15 -26.54 35.66
C PRO A 50 26.83 -26.02 36.93
N THR A 51 27.60 -26.86 37.62
CA THR A 51 28.35 -26.42 38.80
C THR A 51 29.67 -25.77 38.41
N PHE A 52 29.89 -24.55 38.91
CA PHE A 52 31.08 -23.73 38.65
C PHE A 52 32.15 -23.97 39.73
N LYS A 53 33.38 -24.34 39.33
CA LYS A 53 34.55 -24.52 40.21
C LYS A 53 35.06 -23.22 40.85
N ARG A 54 34.84 -22.08 40.19
CA ARG A 54 35.34 -20.76 40.60
C ARG A 54 34.35 -19.66 40.23
N SER A 55 34.33 -18.59 41.00
CA SER A 55 33.70 -17.34 40.56
C SER A 55 34.53 -16.73 39.43
N PHE A 56 33.89 -16.32 38.34
CA PHE A 56 34.60 -15.75 37.19
C PHE A 56 33.67 -14.79 36.41
N PRO A 57 34.18 -13.66 35.87
CA PRO A 57 33.37 -12.78 35.04
C PRO A 57 33.10 -13.45 33.69
N TYR A 58 31.83 -13.76 33.44
CA TYR A 58 31.29 -14.11 32.14
C TYR A 58 30.15 -13.15 31.81
N ASP A 59 30.02 -12.77 30.54
CA ASP A 59 28.97 -11.87 30.06
C ASP A 59 27.68 -12.63 29.75
N GLU A 60 27.79 -13.87 29.25
CA GLU A 60 26.65 -14.65 28.76
C GLU A 60 26.68 -16.14 29.16
N LEU A 61 25.52 -16.67 29.55
CA LEU A 61 25.27 -18.08 29.86
C LEU A 61 24.11 -18.61 29.02
N ILE A 62 24.40 -19.54 28.12
CA ILE A 62 23.43 -20.18 27.21
C ILE A 62 23.21 -21.63 27.66
N LEU A 63 22.05 -21.90 28.25
CA LEU A 63 21.56 -23.20 28.69
C LEU A 63 20.26 -23.59 27.98
N SER A 64 19.99 -22.97 26.82
CA SER A 64 18.81 -23.23 26.00
C SER A 64 18.69 -24.71 25.56
N ASN A 65 17.46 -25.16 25.28
CA ASN A 65 17.18 -26.51 24.79
C ASN A 65 17.74 -27.61 25.71
N ASN A 66 17.33 -27.60 26.98
CA ASN A 66 17.74 -28.54 28.03
C ASN A 66 16.54 -28.94 28.90
N ASN A 67 16.77 -29.77 29.91
CA ASN A 67 15.74 -30.37 30.76
C ASN A 67 15.75 -29.77 32.18
N ILE A 68 16.20 -28.52 32.34
CA ILE A 68 16.35 -27.90 33.66
C ILE A 68 14.95 -27.58 34.20
N THR A 69 14.67 -28.03 35.43
CA THR A 69 13.34 -27.90 36.05
C THR A 69 13.30 -26.95 37.24
N SER A 70 14.43 -26.64 37.87
CA SER A 70 14.47 -25.74 39.02
C SER A 70 15.64 -24.75 38.98
N LEU A 71 15.34 -23.50 39.31
CA LEU A 71 16.32 -22.46 39.63
C LEU A 71 16.29 -22.20 41.13
N LEU A 72 17.35 -22.57 41.83
CA LEU A 72 17.50 -22.40 43.27
C LEU A 72 18.24 -21.09 43.56
N ARG A 73 18.10 -20.54 44.78
CA ARG A 73 18.86 -19.38 45.25
C ARG A 73 20.35 -19.44 44.90
N THR A 74 20.98 -20.61 45.03
CA THR A 74 22.42 -20.79 44.79
C THR A 74 22.83 -20.96 43.31
N SER A 75 21.88 -21.06 42.37
CA SER A 75 22.14 -21.41 40.97
C SER A 75 23.13 -20.49 40.25
N PHE A 76 23.18 -19.19 40.61
CA PHE A 76 24.02 -18.20 39.92
C PHE A 76 25.15 -17.63 40.81
N ASP A 77 25.43 -18.24 41.97
CA ASP A 77 26.32 -17.68 42.99
C ASP A 77 27.78 -17.45 42.54
N ASN A 78 28.24 -18.14 41.50
CA ASN A 78 29.60 -18.03 40.96
C ASN A 78 29.69 -17.23 39.64
N ILE A 79 28.59 -16.65 39.15
CA ILE A 79 28.54 -15.86 37.90
C ILE A 79 27.93 -14.46 38.14
N LYS A 80 28.40 -13.80 39.20
CA LYS A 80 27.79 -12.58 39.78
C LYS A 80 27.76 -11.36 38.85
N THR A 81 28.60 -11.32 37.81
CA THR A 81 28.71 -10.18 36.89
C THR A 81 28.03 -10.42 35.54
N ILE A 82 27.15 -11.42 35.44
CA ILE A 82 26.61 -11.86 34.16
C ILE A 82 25.53 -10.91 33.63
N LYS A 83 25.60 -10.63 32.31
CA LYS A 83 24.69 -9.73 31.61
C LYS A 83 23.52 -10.47 30.97
N ARG A 84 23.77 -11.65 30.39
CA ARG A 84 22.78 -12.40 29.59
C ARG A 84 22.63 -13.81 30.13
N ILE A 85 21.42 -14.20 30.51
CA ILE A 85 21.07 -15.58 30.91
C ILE A 85 19.99 -16.09 29.97
N ASN A 86 20.29 -17.15 29.23
CA ASN A 86 19.36 -17.85 28.36
C ASN A 86 19.07 -19.28 28.85
N LEU A 87 17.82 -19.50 29.26
CA LEU A 87 17.22 -20.78 29.66
C LEU A 87 15.97 -21.11 28.83
N GLU A 88 15.87 -20.58 27.60
CA GLU A 88 14.78 -20.88 26.67
C GLU A 88 14.67 -22.39 26.37
N ASN A 89 13.46 -22.90 26.17
CA ASN A 89 13.19 -24.32 25.94
C ASN A 89 13.81 -25.23 27.01
N ASN A 90 13.67 -24.80 28.28
CA ASN A 90 13.70 -25.66 29.46
C ASN A 90 12.25 -25.83 29.97
N SER A 91 12.06 -26.58 31.06
CA SER A 91 10.75 -26.82 31.66
C SER A 91 10.78 -26.48 33.15
N LEU A 92 10.99 -25.20 33.45
CA LEU A 92 11.13 -24.72 34.82
C LEU A 92 9.79 -24.81 35.56
N THR A 93 9.71 -25.69 36.56
CA THR A 93 8.56 -25.84 37.46
C THR A 93 8.75 -25.11 38.80
N PHE A 94 9.99 -24.66 39.09
CA PHE A 94 10.31 -23.91 40.30
C PHE A 94 11.37 -22.83 40.05
N ILE A 95 11.11 -21.62 40.58
CA ILE A 95 12.06 -20.50 40.59
C ILE A 95 12.07 -19.91 42.01
N ASP A 96 13.26 -19.83 42.60
CA ASP A 96 13.51 -19.25 43.92
C ASP A 96 13.46 -17.71 43.89
N ASN A 97 12.76 -17.09 44.84
CA ASN A 97 12.63 -15.63 44.93
C ASN A 97 13.98 -14.91 45.19
N ASP A 98 14.97 -15.60 45.78
CA ASP A 98 16.30 -15.04 46.06
C ASP A 98 17.34 -15.35 44.95
N LEU A 99 16.91 -15.92 43.81
CA LEU A 99 17.75 -16.29 42.66
C LEU A 99 18.61 -15.14 42.14
N LEU A 100 18.01 -13.97 41.90
CA LEU A 100 18.67 -12.84 41.23
C LEU A 100 19.43 -11.89 42.19
N ARG A 101 19.51 -12.21 43.49
CA ARG A 101 20.03 -11.31 44.54
C ARG A 101 21.45 -10.78 44.36
N LEU A 102 22.26 -11.44 43.52
CA LEU A 102 23.64 -11.06 43.24
C LEU A 102 23.82 -10.39 41.86
N LEU A 103 22.77 -10.34 41.03
CA LEU A 103 22.86 -10.00 39.61
C LEU A 103 22.28 -8.63 39.24
N GLY A 104 21.56 -7.96 40.15
CA GLY A 104 20.77 -6.75 39.86
C GLY A 104 21.55 -5.54 39.31
N ASN A 105 22.87 -5.50 39.47
CA ASN A 105 23.76 -4.47 38.92
C ASN A 105 24.44 -4.87 37.60
N TYR A 106 24.20 -6.08 37.07
CA TYR A 106 24.88 -6.60 35.88
C TYR A 106 23.93 -7.20 34.82
N LEU A 107 22.80 -7.78 35.24
CA LEU A 107 21.87 -8.44 34.33
C LEU A 107 21.19 -7.43 33.39
N GLU A 108 21.37 -7.64 32.08
CA GLU A 108 20.83 -6.86 30.97
C GLU A 108 19.75 -7.62 30.18
N GLU A 109 19.87 -8.95 30.06
CA GLU A 109 18.90 -9.83 29.40
C GLU A 109 18.63 -11.11 30.21
N LEU A 110 17.36 -11.45 30.37
CA LEU A 110 16.90 -12.68 31.01
C LEU A 110 15.85 -13.37 30.13
N ILE A 111 16.13 -14.61 29.74
CA ILE A 111 15.26 -15.46 28.92
C ILE A 111 14.96 -16.76 29.68
N LEU A 112 13.69 -17.01 29.97
CA LEU A 112 13.21 -18.19 30.70
C LEU A 112 12.02 -18.83 29.96
N THR A 113 12.01 -20.17 29.89
CA THR A 113 10.77 -20.94 29.66
C THR A 113 10.33 -21.58 30.97
N GLY A 114 9.12 -21.23 31.43
CA GLY A 114 8.49 -21.76 32.63
C GLY A 114 7.69 -23.03 32.36
N ASP A 115 6.86 -23.39 33.33
CA ASP A 115 5.65 -24.16 33.09
C ASP A 115 4.41 -23.30 33.42
N ASN A 116 3.24 -23.76 32.96
CA ASN A 116 1.97 -23.07 33.19
C ASN A 116 1.47 -23.15 34.65
N HIS A 117 2.34 -23.47 35.62
CA HIS A 117 2.06 -23.39 37.05
C HIS A 117 2.88 -22.29 37.75
N ILE A 118 3.97 -21.78 37.16
CA ILE A 118 4.66 -20.60 37.69
C ILE A 118 3.80 -19.36 37.44
N ASN A 119 3.09 -18.94 38.48
CA ASN A 119 2.16 -17.80 38.50
C ASN A 119 2.67 -16.59 39.30
N SER A 120 3.95 -16.56 39.64
CA SER A 120 4.59 -15.48 40.41
C SER A 120 5.87 -14.98 39.74
N LEU A 121 6.06 -13.67 39.77
CA LEU A 121 7.27 -12.98 39.31
C LEU A 121 8.00 -12.28 40.48
N GLU A 122 7.83 -12.73 41.73
CA GLU A 122 8.46 -12.08 42.89
C GLU A 122 10.00 -12.05 42.75
N PHE A 123 10.62 -13.09 42.17
CA PHE A 123 12.06 -13.14 41.89
C PHE A 123 12.59 -11.96 41.04
N LEU A 124 11.72 -11.28 40.28
CA LEU A 124 12.08 -10.09 39.49
C LEU A 124 12.02 -8.77 40.29
N ILE A 125 11.25 -8.71 41.37
CA ILE A 125 11.04 -7.49 42.18
C ILE A 125 11.72 -7.55 43.55
N ARG A 126 12.14 -8.74 44.00
CA ARG A 126 12.81 -8.96 45.29
C ARG A 126 14.12 -8.16 45.42
N TYR A 127 14.79 -7.92 44.29
CA TYR A 127 16.05 -7.18 44.19
C TYR A 127 16.03 -6.27 42.95
N PRO A 128 16.52 -5.00 43.02
CA PRO A 128 16.47 -4.09 41.88
C PRO A 128 17.31 -4.58 40.69
N LEU A 129 16.68 -4.76 39.52
CA LEU A 129 17.33 -5.14 38.26
C LEU A 129 17.67 -3.88 37.44
N ASN A 130 18.61 -3.08 37.94
CA ASN A 130 18.93 -1.72 37.48
C ASN A 130 19.42 -1.61 36.02
N ASN A 131 19.85 -2.73 35.43
CA ASN A 131 20.39 -2.80 34.08
C ASN A 131 19.55 -3.65 33.10
N LEU A 132 18.44 -4.26 33.55
CA LEU A 132 17.64 -5.13 32.70
C LEU A 132 16.95 -4.33 31.58
N ARG A 133 17.23 -4.72 30.34
CA ARG A 133 16.71 -4.13 29.09
C ARG A 133 15.76 -5.06 28.36
N ILE A 134 16.04 -6.36 28.43
CA ILE A 134 15.33 -7.41 27.71
C ILE A 134 14.83 -8.47 28.70
N LEU A 135 13.52 -8.71 28.70
CA LEU A 135 12.90 -9.80 29.46
C LEU A 135 12.09 -10.69 28.53
N LYS A 136 12.36 -11.99 28.56
CA LYS A 136 11.60 -13.00 27.81
C LYS A 136 11.12 -14.09 28.76
N LEU A 137 9.80 -14.21 28.88
CA LEU A 137 9.14 -15.24 29.66
C LEU A 137 8.20 -16.00 28.71
N ASN A 138 8.47 -17.28 28.51
CA ASN A 138 7.63 -18.17 27.70
C ASN A 138 6.94 -19.18 28.64
N GLN A 139 5.64 -19.44 28.46
CA GLN A 139 4.89 -20.47 29.19
C GLN A 139 4.90 -20.31 30.72
N PHE A 140 4.37 -19.19 31.22
CA PHE A 140 4.09 -18.91 32.64
C PHE A 140 2.60 -18.59 32.81
N ASP A 141 1.95 -18.88 33.94
CA ASP A 141 0.58 -18.38 34.17
C ASP A 141 0.61 -16.94 34.70
N LEU A 142 0.73 -15.97 33.79
CA LEU A 142 0.73 -14.56 34.13
C LEU A 142 -0.68 -13.95 34.07
N SER A 143 -1.72 -14.77 34.16
CA SER A 143 -3.10 -14.35 33.86
C SER A 143 -3.77 -13.47 34.93
N GLU A 144 -3.14 -13.33 36.11
CA GLU A 144 -3.54 -12.44 37.21
C GLU A 144 -2.45 -11.43 37.61
N ILE A 145 -1.34 -11.33 36.85
CA ILE A 145 -0.20 -10.50 37.20
C ILE A 145 -0.45 -9.00 36.94
N ASN A 146 -0.21 -8.17 37.96
CA ASN A 146 -0.14 -6.72 37.81
C ASN A 146 1.22 -6.28 37.26
N PHE A 147 1.35 -6.26 35.93
CA PHE A 147 2.58 -5.90 35.23
C PHE A 147 3.08 -4.47 35.51
N GLU A 148 2.18 -3.51 35.73
CA GLU A 148 2.56 -2.12 36.10
C GLU A 148 3.37 -2.13 37.41
N LYS A 149 2.93 -2.88 38.42
CA LYS A 149 3.62 -3.04 39.70
C LYS A 149 4.93 -3.84 39.59
N ILE A 150 5.00 -4.86 38.71
CA ILE A 150 6.22 -5.67 38.55
C ILE A 150 7.33 -4.88 37.84
N PHE A 151 6.99 -4.10 36.82
CA PHE A 151 7.99 -3.43 35.97
C PHE A 151 8.26 -1.96 36.30
N SER A 152 7.52 -1.35 37.25
CA SER A 152 7.66 0.08 37.61
C SER A 152 9.10 0.54 37.90
N ASN A 153 9.91 -0.35 38.50
CA ASN A 153 11.26 -0.05 38.94
C ASN A 153 12.34 -0.41 37.90
N MET A 154 11.97 -1.06 36.79
CA MET A 154 12.90 -1.50 35.75
C MET A 154 13.06 -0.40 34.69
N THR A 155 13.68 0.71 35.08
CA THR A 155 13.71 1.96 34.30
C THR A 155 14.45 1.88 32.96
N LYS A 156 15.19 0.80 32.69
CA LYS A 156 15.86 0.53 31.41
C LYS A 156 15.18 -0.57 30.58
N LEU A 157 14.10 -1.18 31.07
CA LEU A 157 13.40 -2.24 30.36
C LEU A 157 12.71 -1.64 29.13
N GLU A 158 13.06 -2.14 27.96
CA GLU A 158 12.65 -1.62 26.65
C GLU A 158 12.02 -2.69 25.76
N ILE A 159 12.32 -3.97 26.03
CA ILE A 159 11.93 -5.12 25.21
C ILE A 159 11.35 -6.21 26.12
N ILE A 160 10.10 -6.61 25.85
CA ILE A 160 9.38 -7.63 26.61
C ILE A 160 8.75 -8.67 25.66
N TYR A 161 8.97 -9.95 25.95
CA TYR A 161 8.28 -11.08 25.33
C TYR A 161 7.59 -11.91 26.43
N LEU A 162 6.27 -12.10 26.33
CA LEU A 162 5.43 -12.86 27.27
C LEU A 162 4.57 -13.87 26.50
N ARG A 163 5.21 -14.84 25.84
CA ARG A 163 4.51 -15.76 24.92
C ARG A 163 3.90 -16.94 25.64
N SER A 164 2.72 -17.40 25.21
CA SER A 164 2.00 -18.51 25.87
C SER A 164 1.68 -18.26 27.35
N CYS A 165 1.62 -16.99 27.78
CA CYS A 165 1.62 -16.59 29.19
C CYS A 165 0.22 -16.39 29.82
N GLN A 166 -0.83 -16.97 29.20
CA GLN A 166 -2.22 -16.90 29.67
C GLN A 166 -2.81 -15.48 29.79
N ILE A 167 -2.16 -14.46 29.20
CA ILE A 167 -2.49 -13.04 29.37
C ILE A 167 -3.83 -12.71 28.70
N LYS A 168 -4.74 -12.06 29.45
CA LYS A 168 -6.11 -11.74 29.00
C LYS A 168 -6.28 -10.31 28.47
N GLN A 169 -5.35 -9.40 28.77
CA GLN A 169 -5.37 -7.97 28.37
C GLN A 169 -3.95 -7.47 28.12
N ILE A 170 -3.77 -6.49 27.23
CA ILE A 170 -2.44 -5.92 26.94
C ILE A 170 -1.95 -5.10 28.15
N PRO A 171 -0.74 -5.35 28.69
CA PRO A 171 -0.22 -4.63 29.83
C PRO A 171 0.15 -3.19 29.45
N ASN A 172 -0.23 -2.25 30.32
CA ASN A 172 -0.05 -0.82 30.10
C ASN A 172 1.37 -0.37 30.53
N LEU A 173 2.35 -0.54 29.65
CA LEU A 173 3.76 -0.31 29.95
C LEU A 173 4.34 0.80 29.06
N SER A 174 4.52 2.00 29.63
CA SER A 174 4.88 3.22 28.89
C SER A 174 6.28 3.25 28.28
N ASN A 175 7.22 2.50 28.88
CA ASN A 175 8.65 2.58 28.53
C ASN A 175 9.06 1.51 27.49
N ILE A 176 8.12 0.63 27.10
CA ILE A 176 8.39 -0.55 26.30
C ILE A 176 8.26 -0.23 24.80
N GLN A 177 9.35 -0.46 24.07
CA GLN A 177 9.44 -0.24 22.62
C GLN A 177 9.07 -1.50 21.83
N ILE A 178 9.41 -2.69 22.36
CA ILE A 178 9.09 -3.98 21.75
C ILE A 178 8.24 -4.79 22.71
N LEU A 179 7.03 -5.15 22.29
CA LEU A 179 6.12 -5.98 23.07
C LEU A 179 5.61 -7.16 22.23
N ASP A 180 5.88 -8.37 22.71
CA ASP A 180 5.43 -9.62 22.11
C ASP A 180 4.54 -10.38 23.10
N LEU A 181 3.28 -10.57 22.72
CA LEU A 181 2.25 -11.29 23.47
C LEU A 181 1.68 -12.43 22.64
N GLU A 182 2.50 -13.09 21.82
CA GLU A 182 2.05 -14.17 20.95
C GLU A 182 1.52 -15.38 21.75
N ASN A 183 0.46 -16.02 21.23
CA ASN A 183 -0.22 -17.18 21.83
C ASN A 183 -0.80 -16.88 23.22
N ASN A 184 -1.65 -15.86 23.34
CA ASN A 184 -2.29 -15.46 24.60
C ASN A 184 -3.82 -15.41 24.47
N HIS A 185 -4.51 -15.03 25.55
CA HIS A 185 -5.97 -14.96 25.64
C HIS A 185 -6.51 -13.52 25.51
N ILE A 186 -5.77 -12.64 24.83
CA ILE A 186 -6.18 -11.27 24.57
C ILE A 186 -7.34 -11.30 23.58
N SER A 187 -8.47 -10.67 23.95
CA SER A 187 -9.75 -10.85 23.28
C SER A 187 -10.54 -9.55 23.17
N ASN A 188 -11.60 -9.58 22.33
CA ASN A 188 -12.52 -8.47 22.09
C ASN A 188 -11.87 -7.29 21.33
N ALA A 189 -12.43 -6.09 21.51
CA ALA A 189 -11.95 -4.84 20.93
C ALA A 189 -10.81 -4.24 21.77
N ILE A 190 -9.66 -4.00 21.15
CA ILE A 190 -8.46 -3.47 21.80
C ILE A 190 -8.26 -1.99 21.45
N ASN A 191 -7.89 -1.18 22.45
CA ASN A 191 -7.42 0.20 22.24
C ASN A 191 -6.01 0.33 22.85
N LEU A 192 -5.01 0.56 22.00
CA LEU A 192 -3.62 0.68 22.45
C LEU A 192 -3.33 2.05 23.06
N LYS A 193 -3.04 2.07 24.36
CA LYS A 193 -2.69 3.29 25.12
C LYS A 193 -1.24 3.76 24.91
N ASN A 194 -0.32 2.83 24.67
CA ASN A 194 1.11 3.10 24.50
C ASN A 194 1.50 2.99 23.02
N SER A 195 2.57 3.68 22.63
CA SER A 195 3.11 3.65 21.26
C SER A 195 4.35 2.76 21.18
N TYR A 196 4.16 1.51 20.76
CA TYR A 196 5.26 0.57 20.53
C TYR A 196 5.97 0.84 19.19
N ILE A 197 7.21 0.37 19.04
CA ILE A 197 7.95 0.31 17.77
C ILE A 197 7.70 -1.02 17.07
N HIS A 198 7.71 -2.12 17.83
CA HIS A 198 7.43 -3.47 17.34
C HIS A 198 6.38 -4.13 18.24
N LEU A 199 5.26 -4.56 17.66
CA LEU A 199 4.15 -5.17 18.39
C LEU A 199 3.73 -6.49 17.76
N ASN A 200 3.85 -7.59 18.52
CA ASN A 200 3.36 -8.91 18.14
C ASN A 200 2.17 -9.31 19.02
N LEU A 201 1.00 -9.45 18.38
CA LEU A 201 -0.27 -9.88 18.96
C LEU A 201 -0.79 -11.13 18.22
N ALA A 202 0.08 -11.90 17.57
CA ALA A 202 -0.32 -13.10 16.86
C ALA A 202 -0.90 -14.18 17.80
N GLN A 203 -1.68 -15.11 17.25
CA GLN A 203 -2.28 -16.23 17.99
C GLN A 203 -3.05 -15.74 19.23
N ASN A 204 -4.04 -14.86 19.00
CA ASN A 204 -4.89 -14.29 20.04
C ASN A 204 -6.35 -14.27 19.55
N PHE A 205 -7.26 -13.69 20.33
CA PHE A 205 -8.70 -13.72 20.10
C PHE A 205 -9.26 -12.31 19.82
N ILE A 206 -8.44 -11.42 19.26
CA ILE A 206 -8.77 -10.01 19.01
C ILE A 206 -9.78 -9.92 17.86
N SER A 207 -10.92 -9.27 18.11
CA SER A 207 -11.98 -9.07 17.11
C SER A 207 -11.89 -7.72 16.39
N SER A 208 -11.31 -6.71 17.03
CA SER A 208 -10.98 -5.41 16.45
C SER A 208 -9.88 -4.70 17.25
N ILE A 209 -9.18 -3.75 16.62
CA ILE A 209 -8.11 -2.98 17.24
C ILE A 209 -8.13 -1.52 16.78
N SER A 210 -7.96 -0.58 17.72
CA SER A 210 -7.66 0.83 17.44
C SER A 210 -6.19 1.12 17.73
N LEU A 211 -5.57 1.88 16.82
CA LEU A 211 -4.14 2.17 16.77
C LEU A 211 -3.83 3.68 16.83
N GLU A 212 -4.85 4.53 16.97
CA GLU A 212 -4.81 5.99 16.74
C GLU A 212 -3.67 6.74 17.45
N ASN A 213 -3.21 6.26 18.61
CA ASN A 213 -2.13 6.88 19.40
C ASN A 213 -0.72 6.27 19.16
N ASN A 214 -0.58 5.30 18.24
CA ASN A 214 0.69 4.59 18.00
C ASN A 214 1.51 5.30 16.93
N SER A 215 2.30 6.31 17.30
CA SER A 215 3.08 7.11 16.34
C SER A 215 4.40 6.46 15.88
N GLN A 216 4.95 5.51 16.65
CA GLN A 216 6.30 4.93 16.41
C GLN A 216 6.32 3.53 15.78
N LEU A 217 5.16 2.89 15.62
CA LEU A 217 5.02 1.50 15.23
C LEU A 217 5.55 1.24 13.81
N LYS A 218 6.60 0.41 13.69
CA LYS A 218 7.23 -0.02 12.44
C LYS A 218 6.72 -1.37 11.96
N THR A 219 6.51 -2.32 12.88
CA THR A 219 6.01 -3.66 12.55
C THR A 219 4.83 -4.06 13.42
N LEU A 220 3.74 -4.50 12.79
CA LEU A 220 2.54 -4.99 13.49
C LEU A 220 2.18 -6.41 13.02
N ASN A 221 2.18 -7.37 13.94
CA ASN A 221 1.74 -8.73 13.68
C ASN A 221 0.41 -9.03 14.41
N LEU A 222 -0.63 -9.35 13.64
CA LEU A 222 -1.97 -9.73 14.07
C LEU A 222 -2.39 -11.08 13.47
N THR A 223 -1.42 -11.91 13.07
CA THR A 223 -1.63 -13.27 12.55
C THR A 223 -2.53 -14.11 13.47
N GLN A 224 -3.41 -14.94 12.92
CA GLN A 224 -4.24 -15.90 13.69
C GLN A 224 -5.03 -15.19 14.81
N ASN A 225 -5.92 -14.29 14.39
CA ASN A 225 -6.87 -13.56 15.23
C ASN A 225 -8.30 -13.64 14.65
N LEU A 226 -9.25 -12.89 15.22
CA LEU A 226 -10.68 -12.94 14.87
C LEU A 226 -11.15 -11.72 14.06
N LEU A 227 -10.24 -10.95 13.47
CA LEU A 227 -10.55 -9.69 12.78
C LEU A 227 -11.46 -9.93 11.56
N THR A 228 -12.63 -9.30 11.53
CA THR A 228 -13.57 -9.33 10.38
C THR A 228 -13.44 -8.10 9.47
N SER A 229 -12.85 -7.02 10.00
CA SER A 229 -12.49 -5.79 9.30
C SER A 229 -11.23 -5.18 9.91
N PHE A 230 -10.50 -4.35 9.15
CA PHE A 230 -9.35 -3.58 9.64
C PHE A 230 -9.37 -2.19 9.00
N ASN A 231 -9.08 -1.13 9.78
CA ASN A 231 -9.04 0.24 9.27
C ASN A 231 -7.59 0.73 9.12
N PHE A 232 -7.14 0.85 7.88
CA PHE A 232 -5.79 1.30 7.54
C PHE A 232 -5.57 2.80 7.83
N SER A 233 -6.63 3.61 7.96
CA SER A 233 -6.48 5.04 8.31
C SER A 233 -6.06 5.30 9.77
N MET A 234 -5.95 4.26 10.59
CA MET A 234 -5.41 4.32 11.97
C MET A 234 -3.90 4.02 12.04
N LEU A 235 -3.27 3.70 10.91
CA LEU A 235 -1.84 3.40 10.83
C LEU A 235 -1.02 4.68 10.74
N ASN A 236 0.15 4.68 11.39
CA ASN A 236 1.12 5.77 11.25
C ASN A 236 1.96 5.62 9.96
N GLU A 237 2.65 6.69 9.58
CA GLU A 237 3.52 6.75 8.40
C GLU A 237 4.89 6.05 8.59
N ASN A 238 5.24 5.57 9.79
CA ASN A 238 6.48 4.82 10.08
C ASN A 238 6.36 3.30 9.87
N LEU A 239 5.15 2.77 9.67
CA LEU A 239 4.90 1.33 9.54
C LEU A 239 5.46 0.77 8.23
N THR A 240 6.42 -0.16 8.33
CA THR A 240 7.05 -0.87 7.21
C THR A 240 6.44 -2.24 6.93
N ASP A 241 5.96 -2.93 7.97
CA ASP A 241 5.50 -4.31 7.87
C ASP A 241 4.18 -4.53 8.64
N LEU A 242 3.17 -5.04 7.94
CA LEU A 242 1.86 -5.37 8.50
C LEU A 242 1.45 -6.80 8.13
N ASN A 243 1.17 -7.61 9.15
CA ASN A 243 0.73 -8.99 8.99
C ASN A 243 -0.66 -9.20 9.61
N LEU A 244 -1.64 -9.55 8.76
CA LEU A 244 -3.05 -9.78 9.06
C LEU A 244 -3.48 -11.22 8.67
N ASN A 245 -2.52 -12.15 8.57
CA ASN A 245 -2.75 -13.52 8.10
C ASN A 245 -3.71 -14.31 9.00
N TYR A 246 -4.39 -15.32 8.45
CA TYR A 246 -5.27 -16.22 9.20
C TYR A 246 -6.33 -15.48 10.04
N ASN A 247 -6.98 -14.48 9.44
CA ASN A 247 -8.08 -13.72 10.04
C ASN A 247 -9.39 -14.00 9.27
N ARG A 248 -10.42 -13.18 9.48
CA ARG A 248 -11.77 -13.36 8.91
C ARG A 248 -12.19 -12.18 8.03
N LEU A 249 -11.23 -11.46 7.46
CA LEU A 249 -11.45 -10.24 6.68
C LEU A 249 -12.23 -10.56 5.40
N LEU A 250 -13.40 -9.93 5.22
CA LEU A 250 -14.31 -10.17 4.08
C LEU A 250 -14.01 -9.29 2.85
N SER A 251 -13.46 -8.11 3.10
CA SER A 251 -13.10 -7.11 2.09
C SER A 251 -12.04 -6.17 2.64
N ILE A 252 -11.22 -5.61 1.77
CA ILE A 252 -10.15 -4.68 2.14
C ILE A 252 -10.17 -3.43 1.27
N ASP A 253 -9.86 -2.29 1.89
CA ASP A 253 -9.76 -0.99 1.24
C ASP A 253 -8.33 -0.44 1.44
N LEU A 254 -7.48 -0.58 0.42
CA LEU A 254 -6.08 -0.16 0.46
C LEU A 254 -5.90 1.34 0.18
N ASN A 255 -6.98 2.14 0.17
CA ASN A 255 -6.90 3.57 -0.14
C ASN A 255 -6.06 4.37 0.87
N ASN A 256 -5.98 3.90 2.12
CA ASN A 256 -5.32 4.60 3.23
C ASN A 256 -4.08 3.82 3.77
N LEU A 257 -3.28 3.19 2.91
CA LEU A 257 -2.00 2.59 3.34
C LEU A 257 -0.95 3.68 3.62
N PRO A 258 -0.13 3.54 4.69
CA PRO A 258 0.97 4.47 4.95
C PRO A 258 2.10 4.36 3.92
N LYS A 259 2.81 5.47 3.70
CA LYS A 259 3.79 5.69 2.61
C LYS A 259 5.11 4.94 2.77
N ASN A 260 5.41 4.43 3.96
CA ASN A 260 6.59 3.59 4.19
C ASN A 260 6.24 2.10 4.29
N LEU A 261 4.99 1.69 4.06
CA LEU A 261 4.62 0.27 4.07
C LEU A 261 5.28 -0.44 2.89
N LEU A 262 6.15 -1.41 3.21
CA LEU A 262 6.89 -2.23 2.26
C LEU A 262 6.30 -3.64 2.14
N SER A 263 5.77 -4.18 3.24
CA SER A 263 5.26 -5.56 3.32
C SER A 263 3.86 -5.61 3.90
N LEU A 264 2.95 -6.29 3.20
CA LEU A 264 1.56 -6.50 3.62
C LEU A 264 1.14 -7.96 3.37
N SER A 265 0.99 -8.73 4.45
CA SER A 265 0.53 -10.12 4.39
C SER A 265 -0.91 -10.20 4.88
N ILE A 266 -1.80 -10.77 4.07
CA ILE A 266 -3.23 -10.92 4.37
C ILE A 266 -3.74 -12.31 3.88
N ASN A 267 -2.86 -13.30 3.78
CA ASN A 267 -3.23 -14.62 3.30
C ASN A 267 -4.02 -15.41 4.35
N ASN A 268 -4.77 -16.43 3.90
CA ASN A 268 -5.74 -17.15 4.74
C ASN A 268 -6.80 -16.21 5.35
N ASN A 269 -7.54 -15.52 4.48
CA ASN A 269 -8.66 -14.64 4.85
C ASN A 269 -9.89 -14.96 3.96
N LEU A 270 -10.94 -14.14 4.05
CA LEU A 270 -12.20 -14.34 3.32
C LEU A 270 -12.42 -13.26 2.23
N LEU A 271 -11.34 -12.62 1.75
CA LEU A 271 -11.38 -11.48 0.84
C LEU A 271 -11.97 -11.89 -0.51
N LYS A 272 -13.08 -11.26 -0.91
CA LYS A 272 -13.70 -11.45 -2.24
C LYS A 272 -13.31 -10.37 -3.25
N GLN A 273 -12.97 -9.18 -2.75
CA GLN A 273 -12.67 -7.98 -3.51
C GLN A 273 -11.60 -7.16 -2.78
N ILE A 274 -10.78 -6.46 -3.54
CA ILE A 274 -9.74 -5.55 -3.05
C ILE A 274 -9.90 -4.23 -3.80
N LYS A 275 -9.93 -3.11 -3.07
CA LYS A 275 -9.79 -1.78 -3.67
C LYS A 275 -8.35 -1.33 -3.56
N PHE A 276 -7.78 -0.83 -4.66
CA PHE A 276 -6.39 -0.40 -4.73
C PHE A 276 -6.27 1.12 -4.80
N SER A 277 -5.37 1.68 -3.99
CA SER A 277 -4.90 3.07 -4.05
C SER A 277 -4.04 3.34 -5.29
N LYS A 278 -3.76 4.62 -5.54
CA LYS A 278 -2.47 5.00 -6.11
C LYS A 278 -1.45 5.00 -4.97
N GLN A 279 -0.77 3.87 -4.74
CA GLN A 279 0.29 3.76 -3.74
C GLN A 279 1.58 3.25 -4.35
N ASP A 280 2.70 3.80 -3.89
CA ASP A 280 4.00 3.75 -4.56
C ASP A 280 5.08 2.97 -3.81
N SER A 281 4.83 2.61 -2.54
CA SER A 281 5.83 2.07 -1.61
C SER A 281 5.85 0.54 -1.47
N LEU A 282 4.69 -0.10 -1.64
CA LEU A 282 4.51 -1.49 -1.26
C LEU A 282 5.28 -2.42 -2.21
N SER A 283 6.14 -3.25 -1.62
CA SER A 283 7.10 -4.13 -2.29
C SER A 283 6.69 -5.60 -2.22
N SER A 284 5.99 -6.01 -1.17
CA SER A 284 5.51 -7.37 -0.95
C SER A 284 4.02 -7.40 -0.58
N LEU A 285 3.25 -8.24 -1.26
CA LEU A 285 1.81 -8.42 -1.04
C LEU A 285 1.41 -9.91 -1.13
N ASP A 286 1.10 -10.54 0.02
CA ASP A 286 0.53 -11.90 0.03
C ASP A 286 -0.99 -11.85 0.22
N LEU A 287 -1.71 -12.38 -0.77
CA LEU A 287 -3.16 -12.47 -0.86
C LEU A 287 -3.62 -13.91 -1.10
N SER A 288 -2.74 -14.90 -0.93
CA SER A 288 -3.05 -16.32 -1.12
C SER A 288 -4.13 -16.83 -0.15
N TYR A 289 -4.73 -17.99 -0.44
CA TYR A 289 -5.77 -18.62 0.40
C TYR A 289 -6.90 -17.64 0.76
N ASN A 290 -7.52 -17.06 -0.27
CA ASN A 290 -8.62 -16.08 -0.16
C ASN A 290 -9.74 -16.43 -1.17
N GLN A 291 -10.74 -15.56 -1.30
CA GLN A 291 -11.90 -15.76 -2.19
C GLN A 291 -11.89 -14.82 -3.41
N ILE A 292 -10.72 -14.32 -3.81
CA ILE A 292 -10.56 -13.32 -4.87
C ILE A 292 -10.87 -13.94 -6.23
N LYS A 293 -11.82 -13.35 -6.95
CA LYS A 293 -12.17 -13.75 -8.32
C LYS A 293 -11.41 -12.97 -9.38
N SER A 294 -11.22 -11.67 -9.19
CA SER A 294 -10.56 -10.79 -10.15
C SER A 294 -9.87 -9.63 -9.43
N ILE A 295 -8.93 -8.99 -10.12
CA ILE A 295 -8.10 -7.90 -9.63
C ILE A 295 -7.99 -6.86 -10.76
N GLU A 296 -8.39 -5.64 -10.46
CA GLU A 296 -8.31 -4.52 -11.41
C GLU A 296 -6.86 -4.10 -11.65
N LYS A 297 -6.51 -3.70 -12.89
CA LYS A 297 -5.16 -3.22 -13.19
C LYS A 297 -4.86 -1.96 -12.39
N ASN A 298 -3.79 -1.99 -11.61
CA ASN A 298 -3.26 -0.84 -10.88
C ASN A 298 -1.73 -0.71 -11.08
N LEU A 299 -1.20 0.51 -11.04
CA LEU A 299 0.23 0.81 -11.16
C LEU A 299 1.08 0.18 -10.05
N LEU A 300 0.49 -0.08 -8.87
CA LEU A 300 1.15 -0.77 -7.76
C LEU A 300 1.76 -2.13 -8.19
N PHE A 301 1.09 -2.86 -9.07
CA PHE A 301 1.56 -4.17 -9.55
C PHE A 301 2.82 -4.10 -10.43
N GLU A 302 3.13 -2.94 -10.99
CA GLU A 302 4.37 -2.72 -11.74
C GLU A 302 5.55 -2.47 -10.75
N LYS A 303 5.25 -2.04 -9.51
CA LYS A 303 6.22 -1.72 -8.44
C LYS A 303 6.49 -2.87 -7.46
N LEU A 304 5.48 -3.66 -7.08
CA LEU A 304 5.64 -4.84 -6.23
C LEU A 304 6.78 -5.74 -6.72
N ASN A 305 7.64 -6.22 -5.82
CA ASN A 305 8.65 -7.25 -6.09
C ASN A 305 8.14 -8.66 -5.78
N TYR A 306 7.15 -8.76 -4.88
CA TYR A 306 6.48 -10.01 -4.54
C TYR A 306 4.95 -9.82 -4.55
N LEU A 307 4.27 -10.74 -5.23
CA LEU A 307 2.82 -10.90 -5.21
C LEU A 307 2.53 -12.40 -5.11
N ASN A 308 1.55 -12.78 -4.29
CA ASN A 308 1.06 -14.15 -4.21
C ASN A 308 -0.47 -14.20 -4.25
N LEU A 309 -1.01 -15.03 -5.14
CA LEU A 309 -2.45 -15.26 -5.37
C LEU A 309 -2.82 -16.75 -5.34
N GLU A 310 -1.93 -17.61 -4.85
CA GLU A 310 -2.18 -19.05 -4.71
C GLU A 310 -3.50 -19.34 -3.99
N ASN A 311 -4.20 -20.40 -4.40
CA ASN A 311 -5.46 -20.83 -3.78
C ASN A 311 -6.53 -19.71 -3.68
N ASN A 312 -6.68 -18.93 -4.75
CA ASN A 312 -7.83 -18.05 -5.00
C ASN A 312 -8.66 -18.56 -6.19
N PRO A 313 -10.00 -18.35 -6.21
CA PRO A 313 -10.89 -18.78 -7.29
C PRO A 313 -10.84 -17.86 -8.53
N LEU A 314 -9.65 -17.68 -9.11
CA LEU A 314 -9.39 -16.66 -10.15
C LEU A 314 -10.19 -16.88 -11.45
N GLU A 315 -11.02 -15.91 -11.81
CA GLU A 315 -11.79 -15.87 -13.06
C GLU A 315 -10.90 -15.33 -14.20
N CYS A 316 -10.05 -16.20 -14.73
CA CYS A 316 -9.13 -15.92 -15.85
C CYS A 316 -9.89 -15.54 -17.14
N ASN A 317 -10.28 -14.28 -17.25
CA ASN A 317 -10.87 -13.60 -18.41
C ASN A 317 -10.14 -12.24 -18.60
N CYS A 318 -10.63 -11.34 -19.46
CA CYS A 318 -9.88 -10.12 -19.83
C CYS A 318 -9.57 -9.18 -18.65
N HIS A 319 -10.36 -9.22 -17.58
CA HIS A 319 -10.08 -8.44 -16.36
C HIS A 319 -8.76 -8.85 -15.68
N LEU A 320 -8.22 -10.04 -15.96
CA LEU A 320 -6.94 -10.55 -15.47
C LEU A 320 -5.85 -10.69 -16.57
N GLU A 321 -6.16 -10.37 -17.83
CA GLU A 321 -5.20 -10.49 -18.94
C GLU A 321 -3.94 -9.65 -18.73
N TRP A 322 -4.09 -8.44 -18.16
CA TRP A 322 -2.98 -7.55 -17.82
C TRP A 322 -1.95 -8.24 -16.91
N LEU A 323 -2.41 -9.00 -15.90
CA LEU A 323 -1.55 -9.68 -14.93
C LEU A 323 -0.81 -10.85 -15.57
N LYS A 324 -1.48 -11.55 -16.50
CA LYS A 324 -0.83 -12.57 -17.33
C LYS A 324 0.31 -11.99 -18.18
N ASN A 325 0.11 -10.79 -18.72
CA ASN A 325 1.12 -10.12 -19.55
C ASN A 325 2.32 -9.65 -18.71
N LEU A 326 2.13 -9.23 -17.45
CA LEU A 326 3.25 -8.97 -16.52
C LEU A 326 4.07 -10.24 -16.24
N ILE A 327 3.40 -11.39 -16.06
CA ILE A 327 4.08 -12.67 -15.82
C ILE A 327 4.87 -13.11 -17.05
N LEU A 328 4.22 -13.19 -18.23
CA LEU A 328 4.84 -13.79 -19.43
C LEU A 328 5.86 -12.90 -20.14
N PHE A 329 5.68 -11.57 -20.14
CA PHE A 329 6.54 -10.65 -20.90
C PHE A 329 7.53 -9.87 -20.04
N GLN A 330 7.35 -9.83 -18.72
CA GLN A 330 8.28 -9.16 -17.79
C GLN A 330 8.89 -10.11 -16.75
N ASN A 331 8.50 -11.40 -16.71
CA ASN A 331 8.89 -12.36 -15.66
C ASN A 331 8.65 -11.83 -14.24
N LYS A 332 7.66 -10.94 -14.06
CA LYS A 332 7.53 -10.07 -12.88
C LYS A 332 7.19 -10.84 -11.60
N PHE A 333 6.43 -11.94 -11.70
CA PHE A 333 5.98 -12.75 -10.56
C PHE A 333 6.02 -14.25 -10.88
N ASN A 334 6.36 -15.08 -9.90
CA ASN A 334 6.26 -16.54 -10.00
C ASN A 334 4.80 -16.99 -9.75
N ALA A 335 4.06 -17.19 -10.84
CA ALA A 335 2.65 -17.62 -10.81
C ALA A 335 2.45 -19.14 -11.01
N SER A 336 3.49 -19.96 -10.76
CA SER A 336 3.45 -21.41 -11.03
C SER A 336 2.36 -22.16 -10.23
N THR A 337 2.12 -21.77 -8.98
CA THR A 337 1.08 -22.36 -8.11
C THR A 337 -0.31 -21.75 -8.31
N TRP A 338 -0.43 -20.68 -9.10
CA TRP A 338 -1.71 -19.99 -9.29
C TRP A 338 -2.60 -20.78 -10.24
N THR A 339 -3.89 -20.89 -9.92
CA THR A 339 -4.88 -21.62 -10.73
C THR A 339 -6.09 -20.76 -11.03
N CYS A 340 -6.67 -20.98 -12.20
CA CYS A 340 -7.96 -20.42 -12.58
C CYS A 340 -9.10 -21.23 -11.94
N LEU A 341 -10.30 -20.65 -11.85
CA LEU A 341 -11.53 -21.32 -11.41
C LEU A 341 -11.83 -22.62 -12.19
N SER A 342 -11.33 -22.72 -13.42
CA SER A 342 -11.35 -23.92 -14.27
C SER A 342 -10.35 -25.03 -13.87
N ARG A 343 -9.66 -24.88 -12.73
CA ARG A 343 -8.57 -25.73 -12.19
C ARG A 343 -7.33 -25.88 -13.09
N LYS A 344 -7.22 -25.08 -14.14
CA LYS A 344 -6.01 -25.01 -14.98
C LYS A 344 -5.01 -24.02 -14.37
N SER A 345 -3.71 -24.29 -14.48
CA SER A 345 -2.65 -23.36 -14.04
C SER A 345 -2.73 -22.05 -14.82
N TYR A 346 -2.51 -20.94 -14.13
CA TYR A 346 -2.65 -19.59 -14.66
C TYR A 346 -1.68 -19.30 -15.82
N THR A 347 -0.46 -19.82 -15.74
CA THR A 347 0.60 -19.60 -16.73
C THR A 347 0.38 -20.36 -18.03
N THR A 348 -0.17 -21.58 -17.96
CA THR A 348 -0.42 -22.45 -19.13
C THR A 348 -1.80 -22.27 -19.75
N PHE A 349 -2.69 -21.48 -19.13
CA PHE A 349 -3.98 -21.13 -19.69
C PHE A 349 -3.81 -20.28 -20.97
N LEU A 350 -4.38 -20.69 -22.10
CA LEU A 350 -4.17 -20.04 -23.40
C LEU A 350 -4.62 -18.56 -23.40
N SER A 351 -3.96 -17.70 -24.16
CA SER A 351 -4.30 -16.26 -24.22
C SER A 351 -5.68 -16.02 -24.85
N SER A 352 -6.12 -16.88 -25.78
CA SER A 352 -7.51 -16.95 -26.25
C SER A 352 -8.55 -17.07 -25.14
N ASN A 353 -8.17 -17.67 -24.01
CA ASN A 353 -9.09 -17.92 -22.90
C ASN A 353 -9.14 -16.75 -21.90
N PHE A 354 -8.15 -15.85 -21.95
CA PHE A 354 -8.20 -14.55 -21.27
C PHE A 354 -9.05 -13.52 -22.03
N GLN A 355 -9.80 -13.95 -23.06
CA GLN A 355 -10.90 -13.15 -23.57
C GLN A 355 -12.01 -13.10 -22.51
N CYS A 356 -12.49 -11.89 -22.20
CA CYS A 356 -13.89 -11.78 -21.81
C CYS A 356 -14.74 -12.24 -22.98
N LEU A 357 -15.98 -12.66 -22.72
CA LEU A 357 -17.02 -12.52 -23.74
C LEU A 357 -17.16 -11.02 -24.03
N THR A 358 -16.44 -10.54 -25.05
CA THR A 358 -16.62 -9.20 -25.62
C THR A 358 -18.11 -9.06 -25.85
N LYS A 359 -18.76 -8.08 -25.17
CA LYS A 359 -20.22 -7.86 -25.12
C LYS A 359 -20.90 -8.65 -26.22
N LEU A 360 -21.48 -9.82 -25.89
CA LEU A 360 -22.27 -10.60 -26.86
C LEU A 360 -23.36 -9.63 -27.31
N SER A 361 -23.23 -9.11 -28.53
CA SER A 361 -23.43 -7.68 -28.81
C SER A 361 -24.80 -7.24 -28.36
N LEU A 362 -24.86 -6.71 -27.12
CA LEU A 362 -26.11 -6.32 -26.47
C LEU A 362 -26.84 -5.49 -27.50
N PRO A 363 -28.00 -5.98 -28.01
CA PRO A 363 -28.57 -5.43 -29.22
C PRO A 363 -28.68 -3.94 -29.01
N LYS A 364 -28.24 -3.15 -30.00
CA LYS A 364 -28.31 -1.70 -29.89
C LYS A 364 -29.78 -1.32 -29.96
N ILE A 365 -30.46 -1.40 -28.81
CA ILE A 365 -31.82 -0.94 -28.58
C ILE A 365 -31.76 0.58 -28.65
N ASN A 366 -31.62 1.06 -29.88
CA ASN A 366 -31.69 2.43 -30.29
C ASN A 366 -33.14 2.85 -30.07
N LEU A 367 -33.43 3.46 -28.92
CA LEU A 367 -34.74 4.04 -28.59
C LEU A 367 -35.00 5.34 -29.38
N PHE A 368 -34.72 5.32 -30.68
CA PHE A 368 -35.09 6.35 -31.61
C PHE A 368 -36.59 6.30 -31.84
N ASN A 369 -37.21 7.47 -31.70
CA ASN A 369 -38.61 7.77 -31.96
C ASN A 369 -39.62 6.79 -31.33
N ILE A 370 -40.22 7.24 -30.23
CA ILE A 370 -41.61 6.87 -29.94
C ILE A 370 -42.42 7.45 -31.11
N SER A 371 -42.70 6.62 -32.12
CA SER A 371 -43.36 7.05 -33.36
C SER A 371 -44.83 7.38 -33.15
N TYR A 372 -45.45 6.75 -32.14
CA TYR A 372 -46.85 6.90 -31.83
C TYR A 372 -47.11 6.60 -30.34
N VAL A 373 -47.83 7.52 -29.67
CA VAL A 373 -48.49 7.27 -28.38
C VAL A 373 -49.97 7.48 -28.60
N LYS A 374 -50.79 6.48 -28.29
CA LYS A 374 -52.25 6.59 -28.34
C LYS A 374 -52.82 6.15 -27.00
N ILE A 375 -53.63 7.01 -26.39
CA ILE A 375 -54.57 6.59 -25.35
C ILE A 375 -55.70 5.88 -26.08
N ALA A 376 -55.90 4.59 -25.83
CA ALA A 376 -57.06 3.89 -26.34
C ALA A 376 -58.31 4.32 -25.56
N SER A 377 -59.45 4.34 -26.24
CA SER A 377 -60.80 4.40 -25.65
C SER A 377 -61.01 3.41 -24.50
N ASP A 378 -60.31 2.29 -24.61
CA ASP A 378 -60.30 1.09 -23.77
C ASP A 378 -59.35 1.27 -22.55
N ASN A 379 -59.04 2.52 -22.20
CA ASN A 379 -58.32 2.92 -20.98
C ASN A 379 -56.85 2.44 -20.90
N GLY A 380 -56.25 2.04 -22.03
CA GLY A 380 -54.86 1.60 -22.15
C GLY A 380 -53.92 2.66 -22.74
N LEU A 381 -52.70 2.77 -22.17
CA LEU A 381 -51.61 3.57 -22.73
C LEU A 381 -50.82 2.76 -23.77
N PHE A 382 -51.15 2.88 -25.05
CA PHE A 382 -50.40 2.22 -26.12
C PHE A 382 -49.19 3.06 -26.54
N ILE A 383 -48.00 2.54 -26.24
CA ILE A 383 -46.72 3.07 -26.70
C ILE A 383 -46.16 2.09 -27.72
N GLN A 384 -46.07 2.48 -28.99
CA GLN A 384 -45.46 1.62 -30.01
C GLN A 384 -43.95 1.87 -30.06
N TRP A 385 -43.17 0.80 -29.88
CA TRP A 385 -41.71 0.81 -29.96
C TRP A 385 -41.28 -0.07 -31.14
N SER A 386 -40.44 0.45 -32.04
CA SER A 386 -39.74 -0.37 -33.03
C SER A 386 -38.41 -0.85 -32.46
N ILE A 387 -38.37 -2.08 -31.91
CA ILE A 387 -37.11 -2.76 -31.63
C ILE A 387 -36.64 -3.39 -32.93
N ILE A 388 -35.47 -2.98 -33.42
CA ILE A 388 -34.74 -3.64 -34.50
C ILE A 388 -33.64 -4.46 -33.83
N ASP A 389 -33.64 -5.77 -34.05
CA ASP A 389 -32.71 -6.71 -33.43
C ASP A 389 -32.26 -7.76 -34.48
N ASP A 390 -30.96 -7.88 -34.68
CA ASP A 390 -30.34 -8.89 -35.55
C ASP A 390 -29.93 -10.16 -34.77
N SER A 391 -30.30 -10.28 -33.48
CA SER A 391 -29.80 -11.28 -32.55
C SER A 391 -30.88 -11.87 -31.62
N ASN A 392 -31.17 -13.17 -31.77
CA ASN A 392 -32.24 -13.89 -31.04
C ASN A 392 -31.96 -14.13 -29.52
N ILE A 393 -31.68 -13.09 -28.73
CA ILE A 393 -31.21 -13.22 -27.33
C ILE A 393 -31.96 -12.24 -26.38
N LEU A 394 -33.29 -12.29 -26.41
CA LEU A 394 -34.17 -11.60 -25.46
C LEU A 394 -35.10 -12.62 -24.77
N ASN A 395 -34.77 -12.99 -23.52
CA ASN A 395 -35.55 -13.99 -22.77
C ASN A 395 -36.88 -13.44 -22.22
N SER A 396 -36.93 -12.15 -21.87
CA SER A 396 -38.16 -11.42 -21.52
C SER A 396 -37.89 -9.91 -21.46
N ILE A 397 -38.93 -9.11 -21.68
CA ILE A 397 -38.94 -7.67 -21.51
C ILE A 397 -39.96 -7.32 -20.44
N GLN A 398 -39.55 -6.58 -19.40
CA GLN A 398 -40.47 -6.05 -18.39
C GLN A 398 -40.60 -4.53 -18.55
N ILE A 399 -41.80 -4.06 -18.87
CA ILE A 399 -42.15 -2.64 -18.80
C ILE A 399 -42.57 -2.31 -17.38
N SER A 400 -42.12 -1.16 -16.87
CA SER A 400 -42.55 -0.62 -15.58
C SER A 400 -42.81 0.88 -15.69
N ILE A 401 -43.89 1.36 -15.09
CA ILE A 401 -44.20 2.79 -14.97
C ILE A 401 -44.13 3.17 -13.50
N ALA A 402 -43.52 4.32 -13.19
CA ALA A 402 -43.41 4.85 -11.83
C ALA A 402 -43.50 6.38 -11.80
N GLU A 403 -44.11 6.91 -10.74
CA GLU A 403 -43.93 8.31 -10.33
C GLU A 403 -42.52 8.49 -9.71
N PRO A 404 -41.89 9.67 -9.83
CA PRO A 404 -40.48 9.89 -9.47
C PRO A 404 -40.06 9.63 -8.01
N PHE A 405 -40.99 9.27 -7.11
CA PHE A 405 -40.73 9.14 -5.67
C PHE A 405 -41.18 7.83 -4.99
N TYR A 406 -41.66 6.82 -5.74
CA TYR A 406 -42.02 5.52 -5.14
C TYR A 406 -41.46 4.30 -5.88
N LEU A 407 -41.26 3.22 -5.12
CA LEU A 407 -40.78 1.93 -5.62
C LEU A 407 -41.79 1.26 -6.55
N SER A 408 -41.28 0.69 -7.65
CA SER A 408 -42.09 0.09 -8.71
C SER A 408 -42.92 -1.11 -8.24
N PRO A 409 -44.20 -1.26 -8.66
CA PRO A 409 -44.90 -2.52 -8.55
C PRO A 409 -44.15 -3.63 -9.32
N LYS A 410 -44.00 -4.80 -8.70
CA LYS A 410 -43.41 -5.99 -9.36
C LYS A 410 -44.49 -6.75 -10.12
N PHE A 411 -44.56 -6.55 -11.42
CA PHE A 411 -45.39 -7.39 -12.29
C PHE A 411 -44.75 -8.78 -12.48
N HIS A 412 -45.56 -9.83 -12.51
CA HIS A 412 -45.10 -11.20 -12.78
C HIS A 412 -44.88 -11.42 -14.29
N SER A 413 -43.92 -12.27 -14.64
CA SER A 413 -43.35 -12.43 -16.00
C SER A 413 -44.28 -13.02 -17.07
N ASN A 414 -45.53 -13.36 -16.73
CA ASN A 414 -46.40 -14.20 -17.56
C ASN A 414 -47.71 -13.48 -17.96
N GLN A 415 -47.80 -12.16 -17.81
CA GLN A 415 -48.94 -11.36 -18.28
C GLN A 415 -48.52 -10.57 -19.53
N THR A 416 -49.14 -10.88 -20.67
CA THR A 416 -48.92 -10.20 -21.95
C THR A 416 -49.66 -8.88 -22.09
N GLU A 417 -50.63 -8.62 -21.20
CA GLU A 417 -51.42 -7.38 -21.17
C GLU A 417 -51.33 -6.76 -19.77
N ILE A 418 -51.08 -5.44 -19.71
CA ILE A 418 -50.90 -4.69 -18.46
C ILE A 418 -51.88 -3.51 -18.47
N PHE A 419 -53.00 -3.66 -17.76
CA PHE A 419 -54.01 -2.61 -17.61
C PHE A 419 -53.54 -1.52 -16.64
N LEU A 420 -53.25 -0.33 -17.17
CA LEU A 420 -52.64 0.80 -16.45
C LEU A 420 -53.60 1.96 -16.14
N SER A 421 -54.89 1.81 -16.50
CA SER A 421 -55.91 2.86 -16.52
C SER A 421 -56.03 3.67 -15.23
N ASN A 422 -56.03 2.98 -14.08
CA ASN A 422 -56.47 3.57 -12.81
C ASN A 422 -55.35 4.20 -11.98
N GLN A 423 -54.12 4.32 -12.53
CA GLN A 423 -52.94 4.83 -11.80
C GLN A 423 -52.16 5.95 -12.51
N ILE A 424 -52.58 6.38 -13.69
CA ILE A 424 -51.95 7.49 -14.42
C ILE A 424 -52.82 8.75 -14.29
N GLN A 425 -52.25 9.82 -13.73
CA GLN A 425 -52.94 11.10 -13.48
C GLN A 425 -52.53 12.16 -14.52
N LEU A 426 -53.41 13.12 -14.77
CA LEU A 426 -53.13 14.32 -15.58
C LEU A 426 -52.07 15.22 -14.94
N ASN A 427 -51.32 15.95 -15.76
CA ASN A 427 -50.29 16.92 -15.36
C ASN A 427 -49.23 16.36 -14.40
N LYS A 428 -48.89 15.06 -14.51
CA LYS A 428 -47.82 14.41 -13.75
C LYS A 428 -46.67 13.94 -14.64
N LYS A 429 -45.49 13.90 -14.03
CA LYS A 429 -44.28 13.30 -14.59
C LYS A 429 -44.25 11.82 -14.24
N TYR A 430 -44.05 10.98 -15.25
CA TYR A 430 -43.93 9.53 -15.11
C TYR A 430 -42.67 9.05 -15.83
N HIS A 431 -42.04 8.00 -15.31
CA HIS A 431 -40.97 7.30 -16.01
C HIS A 431 -41.48 5.96 -16.55
N ILE A 432 -41.34 5.73 -17.85
CA ILE A 432 -41.41 4.37 -18.41
C ILE A 432 -40.00 3.80 -18.37
N CYS A 433 -39.83 2.65 -17.73
CA CYS A 433 -38.57 1.94 -17.62
C CYS A 433 -38.69 0.54 -18.23
N LEU A 434 -37.91 0.30 -19.29
CA LEU A 434 -37.62 -1.01 -19.87
C LEU A 434 -36.61 -1.72 -18.96
N ILE A 435 -36.96 -2.89 -18.45
CA ILE A 435 -36.07 -3.76 -17.68
C ILE A 435 -35.77 -5.00 -18.52
N LEU A 436 -34.49 -5.19 -18.85
CA LEU A 436 -34.01 -6.40 -19.52
C LEU A 436 -33.65 -7.44 -18.46
N LEU A 437 -34.22 -8.64 -18.58
CA LEU A 437 -33.98 -9.76 -17.68
C LEU A 437 -33.22 -10.86 -18.43
N HIS A 438 -31.90 -10.87 -18.26
CA HIS A 438 -31.03 -11.90 -18.82
C HIS A 438 -30.60 -12.90 -17.75
N LYS A 439 -30.19 -14.12 -18.14
CA LYS A 439 -29.81 -15.20 -17.23
C LYS A 439 -28.63 -14.84 -16.30
N TYR A 440 -27.85 -13.81 -16.64
CA TYR A 440 -26.65 -13.39 -15.92
C TYR A 440 -26.57 -11.87 -15.66
N ALA A 441 -27.59 -11.07 -16.02
CA ALA A 441 -27.57 -9.60 -15.89
C ALA A 441 -29.00 -9.01 -15.83
N ARG A 442 -29.13 -7.81 -15.26
CA ARG A 442 -30.39 -7.04 -15.21
C ARG A 442 -30.14 -5.55 -15.44
N ASP A 443 -30.46 -5.09 -16.64
CA ASP A 443 -30.30 -3.69 -17.05
C ASP A 443 -31.65 -2.93 -17.04
N LYS A 444 -31.61 -1.61 -16.83
CA LYS A 444 -32.80 -0.75 -16.71
C LYS A 444 -32.60 0.55 -17.52
N TYR A 445 -33.44 0.75 -18.53
CA TYR A 445 -33.46 1.96 -19.37
C TYR A 445 -34.74 2.74 -19.14
N CYS A 446 -34.66 3.99 -18.69
CA CYS A 446 -35.82 4.81 -18.36
C CYS A 446 -35.93 6.05 -19.26
N ARG A 447 -37.16 6.44 -19.60
CA ARG A 447 -37.48 7.75 -20.21
C ARG A 447 -38.62 8.41 -19.44
N GLU A 448 -38.47 9.70 -19.17
CA GLU A 448 -39.52 10.53 -18.57
C GLU A 448 -40.52 11.00 -19.64
N PHE A 449 -41.80 11.08 -19.26
CA PHE A 449 -42.85 11.74 -20.03
C PHE A 449 -43.80 12.50 -19.09
N PHE A 450 -44.60 13.40 -19.66
CA PHE A 450 -45.53 14.28 -18.95
C PHE A 450 -46.93 14.15 -19.54
N THR A 451 -47.96 14.10 -18.69
CA THR A 451 -49.34 13.83 -19.08
C THR A 451 -50.16 15.12 -19.26
N ASP A 452 -49.77 15.97 -20.22
CA ASP A 452 -50.39 17.29 -20.44
C ASP A 452 -51.76 17.25 -21.15
N LYS A 453 -52.02 16.22 -21.96
CA LYS A 453 -53.24 16.13 -22.79
C LYS A 453 -53.88 14.75 -22.75
N LEU A 454 -55.18 14.72 -22.46
CA LEU A 454 -56.04 13.54 -22.57
C LEU A 454 -56.89 13.69 -23.84
N ILE A 455 -56.51 12.99 -24.91
CA ILE A 455 -57.23 13.05 -26.18
C ILE A 455 -58.37 12.02 -26.15
N ILE A 456 -59.60 12.50 -25.95
CA ILE A 456 -60.81 11.68 -26.12
C ILE A 456 -61.05 11.52 -27.62
N ILE A 457 -60.89 10.30 -28.13
CA ILE A 457 -61.19 9.95 -29.52
C ILE A 457 -62.59 9.33 -29.57
N PRO A 458 -63.57 9.93 -30.28
CA PRO A 458 -64.90 9.33 -30.40
C PRO A 458 -64.87 8.08 -31.29
N MET A 459 -65.55 7.02 -30.87
CA MET A 459 -65.75 5.81 -31.67
C MET A 459 -66.94 5.98 -32.64
N SER A 460 -66.68 6.29 -33.91
CA SER A 460 -67.62 5.99 -35.01
C SER A 460 -66.98 6.09 -36.41
N ASN A 461 -67.01 4.96 -37.11
CA ASN A 461 -67.12 4.69 -38.56
C ASN A 461 -66.62 5.69 -39.63
N GLU A 462 -65.94 5.09 -40.63
CA GLU A 462 -65.82 5.45 -42.06
C GLU A 462 -66.00 6.90 -42.54
N ILE A 463 -64.93 7.45 -43.15
CA ILE A 463 -65.05 8.33 -44.32
C ILE A 463 -64.09 7.83 -45.40
N ILE A 464 -64.63 7.43 -46.55
CA ILE A 464 -63.89 7.30 -47.81
C ILE A 464 -64.02 8.65 -48.54
N LEU A 465 -62.92 9.21 -49.06
CA LEU A 465 -62.98 10.25 -50.08
C LEU A 465 -61.75 10.23 -51.01
N GLU A 466 -61.98 9.63 -52.18
CA GLU A 466 -61.44 9.86 -53.53
C GLU A 466 -60.01 10.37 -53.85
N LYS A 467 -59.64 10.13 -55.11
CA LYS A 467 -58.35 10.42 -55.75
C LYS A 467 -58.56 11.34 -56.95
N THR A 468 -58.02 12.56 -56.91
CA THR A 468 -57.97 13.48 -58.07
C THR A 468 -56.53 13.87 -58.41
N THR A 469 -56.32 14.45 -59.60
CA THR A 469 -55.04 14.45 -60.30
C THR A 469 -54.45 15.84 -60.59
N ASN A 470 -53.12 15.87 -60.70
CA ASN A 470 -52.26 16.84 -61.40
C ASN A 470 -52.42 18.35 -61.12
N ARG A 471 -51.31 18.96 -60.69
CA ARG A 471 -50.63 19.96 -61.54
C ARG A 471 -49.13 20.06 -61.23
N ASN A 472 -48.37 20.53 -62.22
CA ASN A 472 -46.91 20.51 -62.25
C ASN A 472 -46.31 21.78 -61.64
N SER A 473 -45.10 21.70 -61.07
CA SER A 473 -44.08 22.75 -61.26
C SER A 473 -42.65 22.29 -60.90
N MET A 474 -41.81 22.28 -61.94
CA MET A 474 -40.36 22.59 -61.94
C MET A 474 -39.35 21.64 -61.24
N GLU A 475 -38.21 21.53 -61.91
CA GLU A 475 -37.00 20.80 -61.50
C GLU A 475 -36.16 21.63 -60.50
N PHE A 476 -35.18 21.00 -59.84
CA PHE A 476 -33.77 21.41 -60.01
C PHE A 476 -32.79 20.31 -59.57
N ASN A 477 -31.62 20.28 -60.22
CA ASN A 477 -30.63 19.21 -60.14
C ASN A 477 -29.63 19.44 -59.00
N TYR A 478 -29.38 18.44 -58.14
CA TYR A 478 -28.59 18.61 -56.89
C TYR A 478 -27.34 17.71 -56.76
N ASP A 479 -27.14 16.69 -57.61
CA ASP A 479 -26.06 15.70 -57.42
C ASP A 479 -24.65 16.18 -57.81
N ILE A 480 -24.54 17.29 -58.55
CA ILE A 480 -23.26 17.78 -59.10
C ILE A 480 -22.35 18.39 -58.00
N ASN A 481 -22.92 19.01 -56.98
CA ASN A 481 -22.13 19.78 -55.98
C ASN A 481 -21.36 18.90 -54.99
N ILE A 482 -21.85 17.69 -54.66
CA ILE A 482 -21.21 16.80 -53.68
C ILE A 482 -19.90 16.23 -54.25
N TYR A 483 -19.88 15.83 -55.52
CA TYR A 483 -18.67 15.33 -56.20
C TYR A 483 -17.56 16.38 -56.25
N MET A 484 -17.90 17.64 -56.55
CA MET A 484 -16.91 18.73 -56.59
C MET A 484 -16.30 19.02 -55.21
N LEU A 485 -17.09 18.91 -54.13
CA LEU A 485 -16.62 19.10 -52.76
C LEU A 485 -15.62 18.00 -52.35
N LEU A 486 -15.92 16.74 -52.68
CA LEU A 486 -15.05 15.59 -52.40
C LEU A 486 -13.72 15.69 -53.15
N ILE A 487 -13.74 16.01 -54.44
CA ILE A 487 -12.53 16.21 -55.25
C ILE A 487 -11.64 17.31 -54.67
N GLY A 488 -12.23 18.44 -54.26
CA GLY A 488 -11.49 19.53 -53.61
C GLY A 488 -10.79 19.09 -52.31
N SER A 489 -11.46 18.29 -51.48
CA SER A 489 -10.88 17.79 -50.21
C SER A 489 -9.67 16.86 -50.43
N CYS A 490 -9.75 15.97 -51.43
CA CYS A 490 -8.66 15.06 -51.78
C CYS A 490 -7.44 15.80 -52.34
N ILE A 491 -7.66 16.83 -53.18
CA ILE A 491 -6.58 17.65 -53.74
C ILE A 491 -5.91 18.47 -52.63
N GLY A 492 -6.68 19.05 -51.69
CA GLY A 492 -6.13 19.74 -50.53
C GLY A 492 -5.24 18.84 -49.66
N GLY A 493 -5.70 17.62 -49.39
CA GLY A 493 -4.91 16.61 -48.66
C GLY A 493 -3.59 16.27 -49.35
N LEU A 494 -3.61 16.03 -50.68
CA LEU A 494 -2.40 15.79 -51.48
C LEU A 494 -1.41 16.95 -51.42
N ILE A 495 -1.89 18.20 -51.55
CA ILE A 495 -1.02 19.40 -51.48
C ILE A 495 -0.36 19.52 -50.11
N THR A 496 -1.11 19.33 -49.01
CA THR A 496 -0.51 19.38 -47.65
C THR A 496 0.52 18.28 -47.43
N PHE A 497 0.28 17.05 -47.92
CA PHE A 497 1.22 15.95 -47.81
C PHE A 497 2.53 16.22 -48.59
N ILE A 498 2.41 16.77 -49.81
CA ILE A 498 3.57 17.17 -50.64
C ILE A 498 4.38 18.28 -49.95
N LEU A 499 3.72 19.28 -49.36
CA LEU A 499 4.37 20.37 -48.62
C LEU A 499 5.12 19.86 -47.37
N ILE A 500 4.52 18.96 -46.60
CA ILE A 500 5.17 18.31 -45.44
C ILE A 500 6.42 17.53 -45.90
N PHE A 501 6.31 16.76 -46.99
CA PHE A 501 7.43 15.99 -47.53
C PHE A 501 8.57 16.89 -48.03
N LEU A 502 8.25 18.03 -48.68
CA LEU A 502 9.21 19.06 -49.07
C LEU A 502 9.92 19.70 -47.86
N CYS A 503 9.19 20.03 -46.79
CA CYS A 503 9.79 20.53 -45.54
C CYS A 503 10.74 19.49 -44.92
N CYS A 504 10.33 18.23 -44.79
CA CYS A 504 11.18 17.16 -44.26
C CYS A 504 12.44 16.96 -45.12
N TYR A 505 12.32 17.01 -46.45
CA TYR A 505 13.44 16.90 -47.38
C TYR A 505 14.41 18.10 -47.25
N LEU A 506 13.90 19.32 -47.12
CA LEU A 506 14.71 20.52 -46.87
C LEU A 506 15.46 20.42 -45.53
N CYS A 507 14.80 20.02 -44.45
CA CYS A 507 15.45 19.78 -43.15
C CYS A 507 16.55 18.73 -43.24
N PHE A 508 16.32 17.64 -43.98
CA PHE A 508 17.33 16.60 -44.21
C PHE A 508 18.55 17.13 -44.99
N GLN A 509 18.34 17.94 -46.04
CA GLN A 509 19.43 18.54 -46.81
C GLN A 509 20.20 19.60 -45.99
N ILE A 510 19.53 20.39 -45.16
CA ILE A 510 20.19 21.32 -44.21
C ILE A 510 21.06 20.55 -43.21
N HIS A 511 20.58 19.44 -42.66
CA HIS A 511 21.37 18.60 -41.76
C HIS A 511 22.59 17.99 -42.48
N LYS A 512 22.40 17.49 -43.70
CA LYS A 512 23.48 16.96 -44.56
C LYS A 512 24.54 18.02 -44.92
N PHE A 513 24.13 19.27 -45.15
CA PHE A 513 25.03 20.39 -45.40
C PHE A 513 25.86 20.74 -44.15
N ASN A 514 25.23 20.80 -42.98
CA ASN A 514 25.91 21.03 -41.71
C ASN A 514 26.90 19.91 -41.36
N LEU A 515 26.59 18.65 -41.69
CA LEU A 515 27.52 17.52 -41.52
C LEU A 515 28.75 17.63 -42.44
N LYS A 516 28.60 18.08 -43.70
CA LYS A 516 29.76 18.39 -44.55
C LYS A 516 30.64 19.49 -43.95
N LYS A 517 30.04 20.59 -43.51
CA LYS A 517 30.75 21.75 -42.94
C LYS A 517 31.53 21.39 -41.65
N LYS A 518 31.08 20.37 -40.92
CA LYS A 518 31.78 19.83 -39.72
C LYS A 518 32.97 18.93 -40.07
N ASN A 519 33.01 18.32 -41.25
CA ASN A 519 34.14 17.50 -41.69
C ASN A 519 35.26 18.36 -42.32
N GLU A 520 34.92 19.44 -43.03
CA GLU A 520 35.90 20.38 -43.58
C GLU A 520 36.64 21.17 -42.48
N THR A 521 35.99 21.43 -41.35
CA THR A 521 36.59 22.15 -40.20
C THR A 521 37.51 21.29 -39.32
N ASN A 522 37.45 19.96 -39.41
CA ASN A 522 38.35 19.06 -38.67
C ASN A 522 39.70 18.81 -39.38
N LEU A 523 39.86 19.24 -40.64
CA LEU A 523 41.08 19.05 -41.44
C LEU A 523 42.10 20.18 -41.31
N SER A 524 41.76 21.30 -40.67
CA SER A 524 42.66 22.46 -40.48
C SER A 524 43.41 22.47 -39.15
N TYR A 525 42.97 21.70 -38.15
CA TYR A 525 43.53 21.73 -36.78
C TYR A 525 44.84 20.96 -36.58
N TYR A 526 45.38 20.34 -37.63
CA TYR A 526 46.67 19.60 -37.59
C TYR A 526 47.88 20.41 -38.12
N SER A 527 47.85 21.75 -38.06
CA SER A 527 49.06 22.56 -38.31
C SER A 527 49.14 23.89 -37.53
N ARG A 528 49.63 23.84 -36.27
CA ARG A 528 50.63 24.76 -35.67
C ARG A 528 50.80 24.55 -34.15
N ASN A 529 51.94 23.96 -33.77
CA ASN A 529 52.56 24.23 -32.47
C ASN A 529 53.32 25.58 -32.51
N ILE A 530 53.69 26.11 -31.33
CA ILE A 530 54.98 26.78 -30.95
C ILE A 530 54.78 28.02 -30.05
N ASN A 531 55.48 28.02 -28.89
CA ASN A 531 55.82 29.14 -27.97
C ASN A 531 54.72 29.89 -27.17
N SER A 532 54.96 30.46 -25.96
CA SER A 532 56.03 30.23 -24.94
C SER A 532 55.82 30.98 -23.59
N HIS A 533 56.06 30.30 -22.45
CA HIS A 533 56.73 30.75 -21.19
C HIS A 533 56.15 31.84 -20.20
N TYR A 534 55.96 31.42 -18.94
CA TYR A 534 56.31 32.02 -17.61
C TYR A 534 56.13 33.53 -17.20
N ARG A 535 55.25 33.78 -16.18
CA ARG A 535 55.43 34.42 -14.81
C ARG A 535 56.25 35.76 -14.59
N PRO A 536 56.21 36.46 -13.40
CA PRO A 536 55.24 36.60 -12.26
C PRO A 536 55.09 38.01 -11.55
N TYR A 537 54.26 38.08 -10.47
CA TYR A 537 54.33 38.92 -9.21
C TYR A 537 53.78 40.39 -9.00
N HIS A 538 53.06 40.57 -7.86
CA HIS A 538 52.97 41.69 -6.84
C HIS A 538 52.66 43.18 -7.25
N SER A 539 52.11 44.11 -6.41
CA SER A 539 51.46 44.10 -5.05
C SER A 539 50.68 45.42 -4.70
N HIS A 540 50.03 45.44 -3.51
CA HIS A 540 49.33 46.50 -2.72
C HIS A 540 50.10 47.83 -2.43
N SER A 541 49.58 48.97 -1.86
CA SER A 541 48.23 49.47 -1.40
C SER A 541 48.23 50.96 -0.91
N THR A 542 47.03 51.58 -0.69
CA THR A 542 46.65 52.63 0.35
C THR A 542 47.30 54.05 0.34
N THR A 543 46.78 55.19 0.87
CA THR A 543 45.46 55.73 1.40
C THR A 543 45.56 57.25 1.71
N THR A 544 44.45 58.03 1.74
CA THR A 544 44.31 59.36 2.40
C THR A 544 42.86 59.67 2.90
N CYS A 545 42.67 60.74 3.71
CA CYS A 545 41.43 61.21 4.41
C CYS A 545 41.48 62.76 4.61
N PRO A 546 40.45 63.55 5.08
CA PRO A 546 39.59 63.31 6.27
C PRO A 546 38.14 63.94 6.41
N TYR A 547 37.38 63.46 7.42
CA TYR A 547 36.33 64.03 8.34
C TYR A 547 35.19 65.06 8.00
N HIS A 548 33.96 64.71 8.50
CA HIS A 548 32.79 65.52 9.01
C HIS A 548 32.11 66.59 8.10
N ASN A 549 30.78 66.84 8.04
CA ASN A 549 29.52 66.31 8.68
C ASN A 549 28.27 66.77 7.82
N GLU A 550 26.94 66.64 8.07
CA GLU A 550 26.07 66.18 9.18
C GLU A 550 24.57 65.88 8.78
N ASN A 551 23.81 65.22 9.69
CA ASN A 551 22.37 65.34 10.11
C ASN A 551 21.09 65.23 9.20
N LEU A 552 20.10 64.50 9.76
CA LEU A 552 18.60 64.64 9.75
C LEU A 552 17.64 64.20 8.58
N SER A 553 17.19 62.93 8.67
CA SER A 553 15.79 62.43 8.86
C SER A 553 14.57 62.73 7.94
N ASN A 554 14.03 61.64 7.35
CA ASN A 554 12.63 61.12 7.37
C ASN A 554 11.39 61.80 6.70
N SER A 555 10.51 60.88 6.24
CA SER A 555 9.01 60.87 6.20
C SER A 555 8.24 61.10 4.87
N THR A 556 7.41 60.08 4.54
CA THR A 556 6.08 60.10 3.85
C THR A 556 5.95 60.64 2.40
N ASP A 557 5.02 60.20 1.54
CA ASP A 557 3.88 59.26 1.71
C ASP A 557 3.54 58.45 0.43
N SER A 558 2.47 57.63 0.46
CA SER A 558 2.07 56.65 -0.57
C SER A 558 0.88 57.06 -1.49
N SER A 559 0.79 56.46 -2.68
CA SER A 559 -0.48 56.17 -3.40
C SER A 559 -0.28 55.19 -4.57
N GLN A 560 -1.36 54.59 -5.09
CA GLN A 560 -1.37 53.43 -6.02
C GLN A 560 -1.67 53.80 -7.48
N ILE A 561 -1.21 53.00 -8.44
CA ILE A 561 -1.93 52.67 -9.70
C ILE A 561 -1.74 51.17 -10.04
N ASP A 562 -2.78 50.52 -10.54
CA ASP A 562 -2.84 49.11 -10.94
C ASP A 562 -2.22 48.79 -12.31
N THR A 563 -1.80 47.53 -12.52
CA THR A 563 -2.24 46.74 -13.69
C THR A 563 -1.91 45.24 -13.55
N SER A 564 -2.77 44.39 -14.12
CA SER A 564 -2.74 42.93 -13.96
C SER A 564 -1.98 42.18 -15.05
N LEU A 565 -1.23 41.14 -14.69
CA LEU A 565 -0.88 40.03 -15.59
C LEU A 565 -0.70 38.72 -14.81
N SER A 566 -1.20 37.61 -15.36
CA SER A 566 -1.52 36.39 -14.60
C SER A 566 -0.41 35.34 -14.52
N THR A 567 -0.44 34.55 -13.45
CA THR A 567 0.63 33.64 -13.01
C THR A 567 0.56 32.25 -13.64
N THR A 568 1.01 32.08 -14.89
CA THR A 568 0.91 30.79 -15.60
C THR A 568 2.24 30.10 -15.98
N ASN A 569 3.34 30.83 -16.19
CA ASN A 569 4.56 30.25 -16.82
C ASN A 569 5.74 29.91 -15.88
N LEU A 570 5.67 30.18 -14.57
CA LEU A 570 6.77 29.88 -13.63
C LEU A 570 6.78 28.46 -13.05
N LYS A 571 5.76 27.64 -13.33
CA LYS A 571 5.61 26.31 -12.72
C LYS A 571 6.40 25.19 -13.42
N HIS A 572 7.03 25.46 -14.56
CA HIS A 572 7.67 24.43 -15.40
C HIS A 572 9.21 24.35 -15.29
N ILE A 573 9.86 25.28 -14.58
CA ILE A 573 11.32 25.38 -14.44
C ILE A 573 11.84 24.57 -13.22
N TYR A 574 10.94 23.95 -12.45
CA TYR A 574 11.26 23.43 -11.09
C TYR A 574 11.62 21.93 -11.00
N GLN A 575 11.86 21.21 -12.11
CA GLN A 575 12.05 19.74 -12.07
C GLN A 575 13.21 19.14 -12.89
N THR A 576 14.06 19.95 -13.55
CA THR A 576 15.29 19.44 -14.21
C THR A 576 16.48 20.40 -14.03
N ILE A 577 17.17 20.27 -12.91
CA ILE A 577 18.58 20.62 -12.75
C ILE A 577 19.22 19.42 -12.05
N ASP A 578 20.12 18.71 -12.73
CA ASP A 578 20.86 17.59 -12.13
C ASP A 578 22.00 18.14 -11.26
N ASN A 579 22.51 17.35 -10.32
CA ASN A 579 23.47 17.81 -9.30
C ASN A 579 24.84 18.23 -9.89
N GLN A 580 25.11 17.96 -11.17
CA GLN A 580 26.30 18.44 -11.88
C GLN A 580 26.12 19.83 -12.53
N ASP A 581 24.89 20.26 -12.82
CA ASP A 581 24.62 21.56 -13.47
C ASP A 581 24.63 22.73 -12.48
N TYR A 582 24.25 22.51 -11.21
CA TYR A 582 24.22 23.56 -10.18
C TYR A 582 25.61 24.19 -9.94
N THR A 583 26.68 23.40 -10.06
CA THR A 583 28.06 23.90 -9.95
C THR A 583 28.53 24.71 -11.17
N SER A 584 27.90 24.54 -12.33
CA SER A 584 28.12 25.34 -13.54
C SER A 584 27.29 26.62 -13.50
N PHE A 585 26.01 26.54 -13.12
CA PHE A 585 25.11 27.69 -12.98
C PHE A 585 25.62 28.73 -11.97
N LYS A 586 26.38 28.29 -10.94
CA LYS A 586 27.03 29.18 -9.97
C LYS A 586 28.19 30.03 -10.55
N ARG A 587 28.61 29.83 -11.80
CA ARG A 587 29.81 30.49 -12.36
C ARG A 587 29.56 31.68 -13.30
N GLU A 588 28.31 31.98 -13.68
CA GLU A 588 27.99 33.12 -14.55
C GLU A 588 26.87 34.02 -14.00
N ASN A 589 27.28 35.19 -13.52
CA ASN A 589 26.61 36.50 -13.40
C ASN A 589 25.08 36.63 -13.17
N GLN A 590 24.74 37.45 -12.16
CA GLN A 590 23.47 38.20 -11.94
C GLN A 590 22.18 37.39 -11.74
N LEU A 591 21.87 36.40 -12.58
CA LEU A 591 20.65 35.59 -12.45
C LEU A 591 20.63 34.78 -11.16
N PHE A 592 21.79 34.30 -10.70
CA PHE A 592 21.92 33.59 -9.42
C PHE A 592 21.67 34.50 -8.20
N ASP A 593 22.05 35.79 -8.28
CA ASP A 593 21.86 36.73 -7.17
C ASP A 593 20.39 37.17 -7.07
N LEU A 594 19.76 37.51 -8.20
CA LEU A 594 18.31 37.77 -8.28
C LEU A 594 17.47 36.57 -7.80
N TRP A 595 17.92 35.34 -8.05
CA TRP A 595 17.30 34.11 -7.54
C TRP A 595 17.41 33.99 -6.02
N ASN A 596 18.56 34.32 -5.43
CA ASN A 596 18.74 34.34 -3.97
C ASN A 596 17.94 35.48 -3.30
N GLU A 597 17.82 36.63 -3.95
CA GLU A 597 17.01 37.76 -3.44
C GLU A 597 15.51 37.42 -3.46
N SER A 598 15.02 36.80 -4.54
CA SER A 598 13.67 36.23 -4.66
C SER A 598 13.37 35.18 -3.56
N ILE A 599 14.34 34.34 -3.21
CA ILE A 599 14.22 33.37 -2.11
C ILE A 599 14.23 34.05 -0.73
N ARG A 600 15.00 35.14 -0.56
CA ARG A 600 15.02 35.93 0.68
C ARG A 600 13.73 36.72 0.92
N GLN A 601 13.07 37.22 -0.13
CA GLN A 601 11.76 37.87 -0.02
C GLN A 601 10.59 36.89 0.18
N LYS A 602 10.86 35.58 0.19
CA LYS A 602 9.88 34.49 0.39
C LYS A 602 10.04 33.72 1.71
N ARG A 603 10.90 34.22 2.61
CA ARG A 603 11.12 33.70 3.97
C ARG A 603 10.85 34.80 4.99
#